data_AF-A0A8S1FFL1-F1
#
_entry.id   AF-A0A8S1FFL1-F1
#
_cell.length_a   1.000
_cell.length_b   1.000
_cell.length_c   1.000
_cell.angle_alpha   90.00
_cell.angle_beta   90.00
_cell.angle_gamma   90.00
#
_symmetry.space_group_name_H-M   'P 1'
#
loop_
_entity.id
_entity.type
_entity.pdbx_description
1 polymer ?
#
loop_
_entity_poly.entity_id
_entity_poly.type
_entity_poly.pdbx_seq_one_letter_code
_entity_poly.pdbx_strand_id
1 'polypeptide(L)'
;MESNGQYRKKEYWDERFREEDEFEWLTGLKAFEHIVKPLIGKNDKIAHIGCGSSQVSKELFDLGYQNITNIDYSEVLVENGKRAHPYMEWIVDDITSLANCPSNSFDVVFEKATIEALLVLETSPWDPSDEALNTLDSIFSAIQRILKKNGIFISVSFTQPHFRVPALMRSNGWSVERLDDLQQYRKCDDDDAAFRFRVRVFDAHRFLESFSEDGPSRGGRLDLNDFEVGRPLGRGGFGRVYLARTKYGHFHVALKVISKKSLVAKESAYLLEREIEIQTHLRHRNILQLYTYFWDERRIFLVLEYAPRGELYKMMHSQIDGRFGEVMVGKFIFEICDALSYCHRKNVIHRDIKPENLLLGINMELKIADFGWSVHTPSDRRTTLCGTLDYLAPEIVLGRDHSMSIDAWAIGVLCYELMVGVPPFSCDDPKETTKNIEKINYKLPDVVTNGARSLIKRLLVFEPTQ
;
A
#
# COMPACT_ATOMS: atom_id res chain seq x y z
N MET A 1 -15.98 -16.02 8.39
CA MET A 1 -14.74 -16.11 7.61
C MET A 1 -13.68 -16.64 8.55
N GLU A 2 -12.96 -17.66 8.12
CA GLU A 2 -11.77 -18.12 8.83
C GLU A 2 -10.69 -17.04 8.84
N SER A 3 -9.82 -17.07 9.84
CA SER A 3 -8.74 -16.09 9.95
C SER A 3 -7.51 -16.66 9.25
N ASN A 4 -6.93 -15.91 8.31
CA ASN A 4 -5.68 -16.28 7.63
C ASN A 4 -4.54 -16.65 8.61
N GLY A 5 -4.62 -16.21 9.88
CA GLY A 5 -3.77 -16.65 10.98
C GLY A 5 -3.77 -18.16 11.31
N GLN A 6 -4.56 -18.98 10.60
CA GLN A 6 -4.41 -20.44 10.58
C GLN A 6 -3.19 -20.90 9.77
N TYR A 7 -2.74 -20.16 8.75
CA TYR A 7 -1.66 -20.61 7.84
C TYR A 7 -0.28 -20.75 8.51
N ARG A 8 -0.06 -20.12 9.68
CA ARG A 8 1.16 -20.31 10.48
C ARG A 8 1.21 -21.64 11.26
N LYS A 9 0.12 -22.39 11.31
CA LYS A 9 -0.03 -23.59 12.15
C LYS A 9 0.28 -24.85 11.35
N LYS A 10 1.18 -25.71 11.86
CA LYS A 10 1.46 -27.03 11.25
C LYS A 10 0.18 -27.86 11.13
N GLU A 11 -0.68 -27.82 12.15
CA GLU A 11 -1.89 -28.64 12.22
C GLU A 11 -2.88 -28.34 11.08
N TYR A 12 -2.96 -27.08 10.65
CA TYR A 12 -3.81 -26.67 9.54
C TYR A 12 -3.36 -27.28 8.21
N TRP A 13 -2.04 -27.34 7.96
CA TRP A 13 -1.49 -27.97 6.76
C TRP A 13 -1.50 -29.49 6.84
N ASP A 14 -1.19 -30.08 8.01
CA ASP A 14 -1.31 -31.52 8.26
C ASP A 14 -2.75 -32.03 8.10
N GLU A 15 -3.76 -31.21 8.40
CA GLU A 15 -5.17 -31.51 8.14
C GLU A 15 -5.50 -31.38 6.65
N ARG A 16 -5.13 -30.25 6.03
CA ARG A 16 -5.36 -29.98 4.60
C ARG A 16 -4.74 -31.04 3.69
N PHE A 17 -3.50 -31.45 3.94
CA PHE A 17 -2.79 -32.47 3.14
C PHE A 17 -3.27 -33.92 3.36
N ARG A 18 -4.29 -34.16 4.21
CA ARG A 18 -5.04 -35.43 4.24
C ARG A 18 -6.20 -35.47 3.24
N GLU A 19 -6.72 -34.30 2.86
CA GLU A 19 -7.93 -34.17 2.04
C GLU A 19 -7.64 -33.65 0.63
N GLU A 20 -6.59 -32.83 0.46
CA GLU A 20 -6.21 -32.22 -0.82
C GLU A 20 -4.92 -32.84 -1.40
N ASP A 21 -5.07 -33.61 -2.49
CA ASP A 21 -3.93 -34.20 -3.22
C ASP A 21 -3.10 -33.15 -3.98
N GLU A 22 -3.73 -32.07 -4.48
CA GLU A 22 -3.07 -30.97 -5.21
C GLU A 22 -3.59 -29.61 -4.75
N PHE A 23 -2.67 -28.74 -4.27
CA PHE A 23 -2.97 -27.37 -3.88
C PHE A 23 -1.85 -26.43 -4.33
N GLU A 24 -2.15 -25.53 -5.27
CA GLU A 24 -1.21 -24.56 -5.82
C GLU A 24 -1.56 -23.15 -5.32
N TRP A 25 -0.87 -22.69 -4.28
CA TRP A 25 -1.20 -21.44 -3.58
C TRP A 25 -0.89 -20.18 -4.41
N LEU A 26 0.00 -20.27 -5.41
CA LEU A 26 0.48 -19.12 -6.17
C LEU A 26 0.51 -19.39 -7.68
N THR A 27 1.48 -20.19 -8.15
CA THR A 27 1.62 -20.61 -9.55
C THR A 27 2.69 -21.70 -9.66
N GLY A 28 2.53 -22.59 -10.65
CA GLY A 28 3.54 -23.59 -11.01
C GLY A 28 4.78 -22.98 -11.69
N LEU A 29 5.81 -23.82 -11.92
CA LEU A 29 7.14 -23.40 -12.38
C LEU A 29 7.09 -22.58 -13.67
N LYS A 30 6.21 -22.94 -14.61
CA LYS A 30 6.09 -22.34 -15.94
C LYS A 30 6.01 -20.80 -15.94
N ALA A 31 5.42 -20.20 -14.90
CA ALA A 31 5.30 -18.75 -14.79
C ALA A 31 6.67 -18.05 -14.63
N PHE A 32 7.63 -18.70 -13.95
CA PHE A 32 8.94 -18.14 -13.60
C PHE A 32 10.13 -19.01 -14.06
N GLU A 33 9.85 -20.05 -14.86
CA GLU A 33 10.81 -21.05 -15.35
C GLU A 33 12.02 -20.42 -16.04
N HIS A 34 11.77 -19.38 -16.85
CA HIS A 34 12.79 -18.68 -17.64
C HIS A 34 13.70 -17.77 -16.78
N ILE A 35 13.31 -17.46 -15.54
CA ILE A 35 14.16 -16.75 -14.54
C ILE A 35 14.92 -17.76 -13.70
N VAL A 36 14.28 -18.87 -13.29
CA VAL A 36 14.94 -19.91 -12.48
C VAL A 36 15.96 -20.70 -13.30
N LYS A 37 15.63 -21.16 -14.52
CA LYS A 37 16.51 -21.98 -15.37
C LYS A 37 17.94 -21.41 -15.54
N PRO A 38 18.13 -20.11 -15.85
CA PRO A 38 19.47 -19.52 -15.98
C PRO A 38 20.29 -19.44 -14.69
N LEU A 39 19.66 -19.62 -13.52
CA LEU A 39 20.32 -19.58 -12.21
C LEU A 39 20.79 -20.97 -11.74
N ILE A 40 20.23 -22.05 -12.30
CA ILE A 40 20.39 -23.41 -11.77
C ILE A 40 20.98 -24.38 -12.83
N GLY A 41 22.03 -25.09 -12.46
CA GLY A 41 22.67 -26.13 -13.25
C GLY A 41 21.95 -27.49 -13.16
N LYS A 42 22.04 -28.33 -14.19
CA LYS A 42 21.39 -29.66 -14.21
C LYS A 42 21.87 -30.63 -13.13
N ASN A 43 23.09 -30.41 -12.64
CA ASN A 43 23.74 -31.25 -11.63
C ASN A 43 23.65 -30.64 -10.22
N ASP A 44 23.11 -29.43 -10.07
CA ASP A 44 23.01 -28.72 -8.80
C ASP A 44 22.12 -29.50 -7.84
N LYS A 45 22.52 -29.57 -6.56
CA LYS A 45 21.66 -30.06 -5.49
C LYS A 45 20.69 -28.95 -5.08
N ILE A 46 19.40 -29.20 -5.31
CA ILE A 46 18.32 -28.23 -5.10
C ILE A 46 17.49 -28.67 -3.89
N ALA A 47 17.43 -27.82 -2.86
CA ALA A 47 16.46 -27.94 -1.77
C ALA A 47 15.20 -27.11 -2.09
N HIS A 48 14.02 -27.72 -2.09
CA HIS A 48 12.73 -27.01 -2.20
C HIS A 48 12.04 -27.00 -0.83
N ILE A 49 11.98 -25.83 -0.18
CA ILE A 49 11.47 -25.67 1.20
C ILE A 49 10.04 -25.13 1.22
N GLY A 50 9.18 -25.77 2.01
CA GLY A 50 7.73 -25.56 1.99
C GLY A 50 7.16 -26.03 0.66
N CYS A 51 7.59 -27.21 0.20
CA CYS A 51 7.30 -27.68 -1.14
C CYS A 51 5.80 -27.87 -1.41
N GLY A 52 5.01 -28.12 -0.36
CA GLY A 52 3.57 -28.39 -0.46
C GLY A 52 3.26 -29.53 -1.44
N SER A 53 2.01 -29.59 -1.91
CA SER A 53 1.60 -30.43 -3.04
C SER A 53 1.83 -29.75 -4.40
N SER A 54 2.72 -28.75 -4.47
CA SER A 54 2.99 -27.97 -5.68
C SER A 54 3.83 -28.77 -6.68
N GLN A 55 3.49 -28.71 -7.98
CA GLN A 55 4.20 -29.49 -9.01
C GLN A 55 5.61 -28.98 -9.35
N VAL A 56 6.09 -27.87 -8.78
CA VAL A 56 7.41 -27.26 -9.12
C VAL A 56 8.57 -28.27 -9.11
N SER A 57 8.68 -29.13 -8.10
CA SER A 57 9.76 -30.13 -8.04
C SER A 57 9.66 -31.18 -9.15
N LYS A 58 8.43 -31.58 -9.50
CA LYS A 58 8.16 -32.52 -10.60
C LYS A 58 8.44 -31.86 -11.95
N GLU A 59 8.00 -30.63 -12.16
CA GLU A 59 8.31 -29.86 -13.39
C GLU A 59 9.82 -29.64 -13.56
N LEU A 60 10.57 -29.36 -12.48
CA LEU A 60 12.03 -29.33 -12.50
C LEU A 60 12.64 -30.71 -12.84
N PHE A 61 12.13 -31.78 -12.24
CA PHE A 61 12.61 -33.14 -12.50
C PHE A 61 12.38 -33.57 -13.95
N ASP A 62 11.20 -33.31 -14.50
CA ASP A 62 10.82 -33.60 -15.89
C ASP A 62 11.66 -32.77 -16.89
N LEU A 63 12.09 -31.57 -16.49
CA LEU A 63 13.07 -30.76 -17.22
C LEU A 63 14.51 -31.29 -17.09
N GLY A 64 14.77 -32.32 -16.28
CA GLY A 64 16.08 -32.97 -16.12
C GLY A 64 16.93 -32.47 -14.94
N TYR A 65 16.35 -31.78 -13.96
CA TYR A 65 17.03 -31.47 -12.69
C TYR A 65 16.81 -32.63 -11.70
N GLN A 66 17.76 -33.56 -11.60
CA GLN A 66 17.53 -34.84 -10.91
C GLN A 66 17.86 -34.83 -9.40
N ASN A 67 18.67 -33.88 -8.93
CA ASN A 67 19.15 -33.82 -7.55
C ASN A 67 18.24 -32.92 -6.68
N ILE A 68 16.96 -33.26 -6.56
CA ILE A 68 15.95 -32.49 -5.82
C ILE A 68 15.65 -33.13 -4.46
N THR A 69 15.75 -32.32 -3.41
CA THR A 69 15.37 -32.65 -2.04
C THR A 69 14.19 -31.75 -1.63
N ASN A 70 13.04 -32.37 -1.42
CA ASN A 70 11.81 -31.70 -0.96
C ASN A 70 11.83 -31.62 0.56
N ILE A 71 11.52 -30.44 1.11
CA ILE A 71 11.56 -30.16 2.55
C ILE A 71 10.26 -29.48 2.93
N ASP A 72 9.55 -30.04 3.91
CA ASP A 72 8.33 -29.47 4.44
C ASP A 72 8.16 -29.86 5.91
N TYR A 73 7.49 -29.04 6.71
CA TYR A 73 7.21 -29.39 8.11
C TYR A 73 6.09 -30.42 8.26
N SER A 74 5.26 -30.65 7.23
CA SER A 74 4.17 -31.61 7.28
C SER A 74 4.66 -33.03 7.06
N GLU A 75 4.48 -33.88 8.07
CA GLU A 75 4.78 -35.31 7.98
C GLU A 75 3.85 -36.01 6.98
N VAL A 76 2.58 -35.60 6.93
CA VAL A 76 1.56 -36.13 6.01
C VAL A 76 1.98 -35.89 4.56
N LEU A 77 2.36 -34.65 4.24
CA LEU A 77 2.83 -34.30 2.90
C LEU A 77 4.08 -35.08 2.51
N VAL A 78 5.07 -35.14 3.40
CA VAL A 78 6.35 -35.82 3.13
C VAL A 78 6.16 -37.33 2.93
N GLU A 79 5.26 -37.97 3.68
CA GLU A 79 4.92 -39.38 3.44
C GLU A 79 4.21 -39.60 2.10
N ASN A 80 3.26 -38.74 1.73
CA ASN A 80 2.56 -38.82 0.45
C ASN A 80 3.52 -38.59 -0.72
N GLY A 81 4.40 -37.58 -0.62
CA GLY A 81 5.46 -37.29 -1.58
C GLY A 81 6.43 -38.45 -1.78
N LYS A 82 6.85 -39.12 -0.70
CA LYS A 82 7.68 -40.35 -0.77
C LYS A 82 7.00 -41.49 -1.53
N ARG A 83 5.68 -41.63 -1.42
CA ARG A 83 4.91 -42.68 -2.14
C ARG A 83 4.72 -42.33 -3.62
N ALA A 84 4.42 -41.07 -3.92
CA ALA A 84 4.18 -40.61 -5.30
C ALA A 84 5.46 -40.43 -6.12
N HIS A 85 6.53 -39.91 -5.50
CA HIS A 85 7.80 -39.56 -6.13
C HIS A 85 9.00 -40.12 -5.35
N PRO A 86 9.14 -41.47 -5.24
CA PRO A 86 10.20 -42.13 -4.46
C PRO A 86 11.62 -41.93 -5.00
N TYR A 87 11.75 -41.32 -6.18
CA TYR A 87 13.02 -41.02 -6.85
C TYR A 87 13.57 -39.62 -6.52
N MET A 88 12.80 -38.78 -5.79
CA MET A 88 13.29 -37.55 -5.17
C MET A 88 13.57 -37.79 -3.69
N GLU A 89 14.41 -36.95 -3.07
CA GLU A 89 14.59 -36.98 -1.62
C GLU A 89 13.48 -36.15 -0.93
N TRP A 90 13.09 -36.54 0.28
CA TRP A 90 11.99 -35.94 1.03
C TRP A 90 12.29 -35.92 2.55
N ILE A 91 12.35 -34.73 3.14
CA ILE A 91 12.74 -34.50 4.54
C ILE A 91 11.61 -33.75 5.26
N VAL A 92 11.26 -34.22 6.47
CA VAL A 92 10.41 -33.45 7.40
C VAL A 92 11.31 -32.46 8.13
N ASP A 93 11.11 -31.15 7.93
CA ASP A 93 11.93 -30.12 8.59
C ASP A 93 11.22 -28.76 8.64
N ASP A 94 11.60 -27.93 9.60
CA ASP A 94 11.06 -26.58 9.77
C ASP A 94 12.03 -25.54 9.17
N ILE A 95 11.53 -24.67 8.27
CA ILE A 95 12.32 -23.62 7.59
C ILE A 95 13.08 -22.69 8.55
N THR A 96 12.60 -22.51 9.78
CA THR A 96 13.26 -21.67 10.81
C THR A 96 14.53 -22.31 11.40
N SER A 97 14.76 -23.60 11.19
CA SER A 97 15.91 -24.33 11.76
C SER A 97 16.67 -25.21 10.76
N LEU A 98 15.95 -25.86 9.85
CA LEU A 98 16.42 -26.86 8.88
C LEU A 98 17.31 -27.94 9.53
N ALA A 99 16.95 -28.36 10.74
CA ALA A 99 17.80 -29.14 11.65
C ALA A 99 18.20 -30.52 11.10
N ASN A 100 17.36 -31.12 10.25
CA ASN A 100 17.61 -32.41 9.60
C ASN A 100 18.44 -32.26 8.30
N CYS A 101 18.64 -31.03 7.82
CA CYS A 101 19.42 -30.74 6.63
C CYS A 101 20.91 -30.51 6.96
N PRO A 102 21.86 -31.26 6.36
CA PRO A 102 23.29 -31.08 6.62
C PRO A 102 23.80 -29.71 6.16
N SER A 103 24.76 -29.14 6.90
CA SER A 103 25.39 -27.87 6.53
C SER A 103 26.22 -27.98 5.24
N ASN A 104 26.27 -26.92 4.42
CA ASN A 104 26.99 -26.88 3.14
C ASN A 104 26.66 -28.03 2.17
N SER A 105 25.38 -28.40 2.05
CA SER A 105 24.93 -29.56 1.26
C SER A 105 24.29 -29.19 -0.08
N PHE A 106 23.66 -28.02 -0.19
CA PHE A 106 22.89 -27.59 -1.37
C PHE A 106 23.60 -26.50 -2.18
N ASP A 107 23.55 -26.62 -3.51
CA ASP A 107 23.99 -25.57 -4.44
C ASP A 107 22.92 -24.48 -4.56
N VAL A 108 21.65 -24.90 -4.51
CA VAL A 108 20.47 -24.04 -4.61
C VAL A 108 19.50 -24.38 -3.47
N VAL A 109 18.99 -23.35 -2.80
CA VAL A 109 17.80 -23.45 -1.94
C VAL A 109 16.70 -22.62 -2.60
N PHE A 110 15.50 -23.17 -2.70
CA PHE A 110 14.34 -22.55 -3.33
C PHE A 110 13.15 -22.64 -2.37
N GLU A 111 12.43 -21.54 -2.14
CA GLU A 111 11.14 -21.53 -1.43
C GLU A 111 10.10 -20.73 -2.21
N LYS A 112 8.82 -21.13 -2.09
CA LYS A 112 7.70 -20.48 -2.77
C LYS A 112 6.56 -20.28 -1.78
N ALA A 113 6.26 -19.02 -1.47
CA ALA A 113 5.21 -18.59 -0.55
C ALA A 113 5.38 -19.06 0.92
N THR A 114 6.45 -19.79 1.25
CA THR A 114 6.62 -20.46 2.55
C THR A 114 6.77 -19.44 3.68
N ILE A 115 7.52 -18.37 3.42
CA ILE A 115 7.72 -17.28 4.37
C ILE A 115 6.44 -16.44 4.56
N GLU A 116 5.55 -16.35 3.57
CA GLU A 116 4.24 -15.67 3.72
C GLU A 116 3.32 -16.38 4.70
N ALA A 117 3.30 -17.73 4.72
CA ALA A 117 2.46 -18.49 5.65
C ALA A 117 2.81 -18.17 7.12
N LEU A 118 4.11 -18.01 7.39
CA LEU A 118 4.63 -17.69 8.72
C LEU A 118 4.38 -16.22 9.12
N LEU A 119 4.37 -15.31 8.15
CA LEU A 119 4.23 -13.86 8.37
C LEU A 119 2.81 -13.33 8.08
N VAL A 120 1.82 -14.21 7.93
CA VAL A 120 0.43 -13.90 7.54
C VAL A 120 -0.31 -12.94 8.49
N LEU A 121 0.19 -12.76 9.71
CA LEU A 121 -0.37 -11.83 10.71
C LEU A 121 0.28 -10.43 10.67
N GLU A 122 1.34 -10.24 9.89
CA GLU A 122 2.00 -8.94 9.75
C GLU A 122 1.14 -7.99 8.93
N THR A 123 0.70 -6.90 9.57
CA THR A 123 -0.22 -5.91 8.96
C THR A 123 0.51 -4.74 8.30
N SER A 124 1.83 -4.62 8.50
CA SER A 124 2.65 -3.52 7.97
C SER A 124 3.88 -4.07 7.23
N PRO A 125 3.96 -3.94 5.88
CA PRO A 125 5.14 -4.33 5.13
C PRO A 125 6.32 -3.35 5.28
N TRP A 126 6.17 -2.29 6.07
CA TRP A 126 7.16 -1.23 6.28
C TRP A 126 7.64 -1.09 7.73
N ASP A 127 6.93 -1.70 8.67
CA ASP A 127 7.19 -1.67 10.12
C ASP A 127 6.83 -3.05 10.71
N PRO A 128 7.65 -4.09 10.41
CA PRO A 128 7.37 -5.47 10.84
C PRO A 128 7.58 -5.64 12.34
N SER A 129 6.78 -6.52 12.97
CA SER A 129 6.90 -6.83 14.39
C SER A 129 8.25 -7.48 14.75
N ASP A 130 8.69 -7.34 15.99
CA ASP A 130 9.87 -8.06 16.51
C ASP A 130 9.72 -9.59 16.35
N GLU A 131 8.50 -10.14 16.46
CA GLU A 131 8.20 -11.56 16.23
C GLU A 131 8.53 -11.97 14.78
N ALA A 132 8.08 -11.18 13.81
CA ALA A 132 8.39 -11.39 12.39
C ALA A 132 9.88 -11.22 12.09
N LEU A 133 10.55 -10.26 12.72
CA LEU A 133 11.99 -10.05 12.54
C LEU A 133 12.82 -11.23 13.07
N ASN A 134 12.48 -11.75 14.25
CA ASN A 134 13.14 -12.93 14.83
C ASN A 134 12.87 -14.21 14.01
N THR A 135 11.66 -14.34 13.46
CA THR A 135 11.29 -15.44 12.55
C THR A 135 12.15 -15.41 11.28
N LEU A 136 12.28 -14.23 10.65
CA LEU A 136 13.13 -14.05 9.47
C LEU A 136 14.62 -14.31 9.75
N ASP A 137 15.16 -13.81 10.86
CA ASP A 137 16.56 -14.01 11.21
C ASP A 137 16.89 -15.50 11.46
N SER A 138 15.94 -16.26 12.02
CA SER A 138 16.03 -17.73 12.17
C SER A 138 16.05 -18.42 10.81
N ILE A 139 15.10 -18.11 9.93
CA ILE A 139 14.99 -18.66 8.57
C ILE A 139 16.28 -18.42 7.76
N PHE A 140 16.78 -17.19 7.74
CA PHE A 140 17.97 -16.87 6.96
C PHE A 140 19.24 -17.50 7.54
N SER A 141 19.34 -17.64 8.87
CA SER A 141 20.44 -18.38 9.51
C SER A 141 20.42 -19.87 9.16
N ALA A 142 19.24 -20.48 9.11
CA ALA A 142 19.05 -21.88 8.72
C ALA A 142 19.43 -22.10 7.24
N ILE A 143 18.94 -21.26 6.32
CA ILE A 143 19.24 -21.34 4.89
C ILE A 143 20.74 -21.11 4.63
N GLN A 144 21.34 -20.10 5.25
CA GLN A 144 22.78 -19.79 5.12
C GLN A 144 23.67 -20.97 5.55
N ARG A 145 23.23 -21.73 6.56
CA ARG A 145 23.96 -22.91 7.06
C ARG A 145 23.93 -24.08 6.06
N ILE A 146 22.79 -24.34 5.40
CA ILE A 146 22.64 -25.50 4.51
C ILE A 146 23.18 -25.25 3.10
N LEU A 147 23.24 -23.99 2.66
CA LEU A 147 23.87 -23.60 1.40
C LEU A 147 25.37 -23.88 1.41
N LYS A 148 25.88 -24.41 0.28
CA LYS A 148 27.31 -24.42 -0.01
C LYS A 148 27.85 -23.00 -0.19
N LYS A 149 29.17 -22.88 -0.10
CA LYS A 149 29.89 -21.66 -0.49
C LYS A 149 29.50 -21.23 -1.91
N ASN A 150 29.11 -19.95 -2.06
CA ASN A 150 28.62 -19.32 -3.29
C ASN A 150 27.27 -19.86 -3.82
N GLY A 151 26.58 -20.69 -3.03
CA GLY A 151 25.23 -21.18 -3.32
C GLY A 151 24.18 -20.07 -3.41
N ILE A 152 23.05 -20.41 -4.01
CA ILE A 152 21.97 -19.47 -4.36
C ILE A 152 20.72 -19.79 -3.54
N PHE A 153 20.21 -18.81 -2.80
CA PHE A 153 18.85 -18.83 -2.27
C PHE A 153 17.90 -18.14 -3.25
N ILE A 154 16.79 -18.80 -3.61
CA ILE A 154 15.72 -18.27 -4.45
C ILE A 154 14.45 -18.22 -3.61
N SER A 155 13.87 -17.03 -3.44
CA SER A 155 12.65 -16.76 -2.67
C SER A 155 11.57 -16.29 -3.62
N VAL A 156 10.48 -17.05 -3.78
CA VAL A 156 9.32 -16.73 -4.61
C VAL A 156 8.19 -16.21 -3.71
N SER A 157 7.92 -14.92 -3.83
CA SER A 157 7.07 -14.12 -2.94
C SER A 157 5.80 -13.64 -3.69
N PHE A 158 4.71 -13.35 -2.99
CA PHE A 158 3.51 -12.72 -3.55
C PHE A 158 3.02 -11.48 -2.79
N THR A 159 3.65 -11.19 -1.66
CA THR A 159 3.54 -9.89 -0.99
C THR A 159 4.73 -9.01 -1.37
N GLN A 160 4.48 -7.71 -1.60
CA GLN A 160 5.53 -6.78 -2.04
C GLN A 160 6.71 -6.81 -1.02
N PRO A 161 7.95 -7.18 -1.43
CA PRO A 161 9.00 -7.71 -0.53
C PRO A 161 9.76 -6.62 0.26
N HIS A 162 9.07 -5.59 0.71
CA HIS A 162 9.61 -4.33 1.22
C HIS A 162 10.47 -4.48 2.48
N PHE A 163 10.16 -5.45 3.35
CA PHE A 163 10.91 -5.71 4.59
C PHE A 163 11.82 -6.97 4.54
N ARG A 164 11.57 -7.93 3.63
CA ARG A 164 12.46 -9.10 3.44
C ARG A 164 13.88 -8.70 3.09
N VAL A 165 14.03 -7.77 2.14
CA VAL A 165 15.37 -7.31 1.71
C VAL A 165 16.09 -6.54 2.82
N PRO A 166 15.48 -5.58 3.54
CA PRO A 166 16.07 -5.01 4.75
C PRO A 166 16.46 -6.05 5.81
N ALA A 167 15.63 -7.06 6.08
CA ALA A 167 15.93 -8.12 7.05
C ALA A 167 17.13 -8.99 6.60
N LEU A 168 17.11 -9.49 5.36
CA LEU A 168 18.24 -10.21 4.74
C LEU A 168 19.56 -9.44 4.83
N MET A 169 19.50 -8.12 4.59
CA MET A 169 20.68 -7.24 4.61
C MET A 169 21.16 -6.88 6.03
N ARG A 170 20.48 -7.30 7.10
CA ARG A 170 21.04 -7.26 8.47
C ARG A 170 22.08 -8.35 8.70
N SER A 171 21.93 -9.49 8.03
CA SER A 171 22.82 -10.64 8.18
C SER A 171 24.05 -10.51 7.27
N ASN A 172 25.23 -10.59 7.88
CA ASN A 172 26.49 -10.52 7.14
C ASN A 172 26.65 -11.71 6.17
N GLY A 173 27.11 -11.43 4.95
CA GLY A 173 27.48 -12.44 3.96
C GLY A 173 26.47 -12.64 2.82
N TRP A 174 25.30 -12.01 2.87
CA TRP A 174 24.36 -12.02 1.75
C TRP A 174 24.69 -10.95 0.69
N SER A 175 24.40 -11.30 -0.55
CA SER A 175 24.27 -10.40 -1.69
C SER A 175 22.89 -10.61 -2.28
N VAL A 176 22.02 -9.60 -2.20
CA VAL A 176 20.60 -9.71 -2.56
C VAL A 176 20.36 -9.02 -3.89
N GLU A 177 19.76 -9.76 -4.83
CA GLU A 177 19.39 -9.28 -6.16
C GLU A 177 17.90 -9.58 -6.37
N ARG A 178 17.17 -8.65 -7.00
CA ARG A 178 15.76 -8.84 -7.38
C ARG A 178 15.70 -9.05 -8.88
N LEU A 179 14.85 -9.97 -9.32
CA LEU A 179 14.81 -10.43 -10.72
C LEU A 179 13.44 -10.12 -11.35
N ASP A 180 13.16 -8.82 -11.48
CA ASP A 180 11.83 -8.32 -11.86
C ASP A 180 11.82 -7.61 -13.24
N ASP A 181 12.81 -7.86 -14.12
CA ASP A 181 12.68 -7.98 -15.61
C ASP A 181 14.03 -8.17 -16.35
N LEU A 182 13.98 -8.74 -17.57
CA LEU A 182 15.14 -9.24 -18.32
C LEU A 182 15.69 -8.28 -19.40
N GLN A 183 16.42 -7.22 -19.02
CA GLN A 183 17.48 -6.62 -19.87
C GLN A 183 18.70 -6.07 -19.11
N GLN A 184 19.21 -6.80 -18.11
CA GLN A 184 20.63 -6.68 -17.75
C GLN A 184 21.20 -7.93 -17.06
N TYR A 185 21.50 -8.95 -17.86
CA TYR A 185 22.51 -9.94 -17.49
C TYR A 185 23.89 -9.26 -17.49
N ARG A 186 24.19 -8.51 -16.43
CA ARG A 186 25.59 -8.22 -16.10
C ARG A 186 26.22 -9.53 -15.66
N LYS A 187 27.19 -9.98 -16.45
CA LYS A 187 28.20 -10.89 -15.95
C LYS A 187 28.76 -10.29 -14.66
N CYS A 188 28.89 -11.10 -13.61
CA CYS A 188 29.42 -10.63 -12.32
C CYS A 188 30.94 -10.51 -12.46
N ASP A 189 31.37 -9.47 -13.18
CA ASP A 189 32.77 -9.09 -13.36
C ASP A 189 33.20 -8.30 -12.10
N ASP A 190 33.30 -9.02 -10.98
CA ASP A 190 33.91 -8.56 -9.73
C ASP A 190 34.69 -9.74 -9.12
N ASP A 191 35.99 -9.81 -9.42
CA ASP A 191 36.90 -10.87 -8.96
C ASP A 191 37.11 -10.89 -7.42
N ASP A 192 36.55 -9.91 -6.70
CA ASP A 192 36.54 -9.84 -5.23
C ASP A 192 35.39 -10.66 -4.56
N ALA A 193 34.50 -11.29 -5.33
CA ALA A 193 33.26 -11.91 -4.84
C ALA A 193 33.40 -13.25 -4.05
N ALA A 194 34.60 -13.61 -3.61
CA ALA A 194 34.97 -14.98 -3.21
C ALA A 194 34.30 -15.56 -1.92
N PHE A 195 33.40 -14.83 -1.24
CA PHE A 195 32.85 -15.21 0.08
C PHE A 195 31.40 -14.77 0.37
N ARG A 196 30.53 -14.59 -0.64
CA ARG A 196 29.13 -14.16 -0.42
C ARG A 196 28.09 -15.19 -0.91
N PHE A 197 27.02 -15.34 -0.15
CA PHE A 197 25.81 -16.07 -0.56
C PHE A 197 24.96 -15.18 -1.46
N ARG A 198 24.31 -15.75 -2.47
CA ARG A 198 23.47 -15.00 -3.40
C ARG A 198 22.01 -15.25 -3.11
N VAL A 199 21.25 -14.20 -2.78
CA VAL A 199 19.78 -14.26 -2.77
C VAL A 199 19.25 -13.74 -4.10
N ARG A 200 18.26 -14.44 -4.64
CA ARG A 200 17.36 -14.00 -5.69
C ARG A 200 15.96 -13.93 -5.09
N VAL A 201 15.52 -12.72 -4.76
CA VAL A 201 14.12 -12.51 -4.35
C VAL A 201 13.34 -12.19 -5.60
N PHE A 202 12.27 -12.94 -5.82
CA PHE A 202 11.39 -12.85 -6.96
C PHE A 202 9.97 -12.64 -6.43
N ASP A 203 9.42 -11.46 -6.67
CA ASP A 203 8.01 -11.19 -6.38
C ASP A 203 7.20 -11.69 -7.57
N ALA A 204 6.63 -12.88 -7.48
CA ALA A 204 5.88 -13.51 -8.57
C ALA A 204 4.61 -12.74 -8.91
N HIS A 205 3.97 -12.08 -7.92
CA HIS A 205 2.81 -11.24 -8.20
C HIS A 205 3.23 -10.04 -9.02
N ARG A 206 4.27 -9.33 -8.57
CA ARG A 206 4.85 -8.22 -9.30
C ARG A 206 5.48 -8.64 -10.62
N PHE A 207 6.02 -9.84 -10.77
CA PHE A 207 6.57 -10.33 -12.04
C PHE A 207 5.48 -10.61 -13.08
N LEU A 208 4.37 -11.21 -12.64
CA LEU A 208 3.17 -11.33 -13.46
C LEU A 208 2.59 -9.93 -13.83
N GLU A 209 2.98 -8.87 -13.10
CA GLU A 209 2.74 -7.46 -13.40
C GLU A 209 3.97 -6.71 -14.05
N SER A 210 5.17 -7.32 -14.14
CA SER A 210 6.45 -6.64 -14.46
C SER A 210 6.81 -6.62 -15.93
N PHE A 211 5.86 -7.01 -16.77
CA PHE A 211 5.60 -6.30 -18.03
C PHE A 211 5.39 -4.76 -17.85
N SER A 212 5.66 -4.21 -16.65
CA SER A 212 6.00 -2.82 -16.34
C SER A 212 7.19 -2.65 -15.28
N GLU A 213 8.39 -2.18 -15.74
CA GLU A 213 9.81 -2.04 -15.20
C GLU A 213 10.26 -0.94 -14.11
N ASP A 214 11.60 -0.53 -13.99
CA ASP A 214 12.36 0.80 -13.70
C ASP A 214 13.42 0.96 -12.47
N GLY A 215 14.02 2.17 -12.08
CA GLY A 215 15.07 2.52 -11.01
C GLY A 215 15.32 4.02 -10.44
N PRO A 216 16.36 4.47 -9.62
CA PRO A 216 16.24 5.39 -8.38
C PRO A 216 17.15 6.66 -7.94
N SER A 217 16.85 7.32 -6.76
CA SER A 217 17.65 7.83 -5.53
C SER A 217 17.79 9.33 -4.95
N ARG A 218 17.25 9.72 -3.73
CA ARG A 218 17.48 10.99 -2.86
C ARG A 218 17.04 10.76 -1.39
N GLY A 219 17.39 11.71 -0.50
CA GLY A 219 17.10 11.70 0.95
C GLY A 219 15.62 11.55 1.32
N GLY A 220 15.35 10.56 2.17
CA GLY A 220 14.36 9.52 1.85
C GLY A 220 15.13 8.26 1.42
N ARG A 221 14.43 7.18 1.02
CA ARG A 221 15.05 6.09 0.23
C ARG A 221 15.00 6.37 -1.29
N LEU A 222 14.45 7.52 -1.71
CA LEU A 222 13.91 7.77 -3.05
C LEU A 222 14.12 9.22 -3.57
N ASP A 223 14.22 9.43 -4.88
CA ASP A 223 14.10 10.75 -5.54
C ASP A 223 13.29 10.83 -6.81
N LEU A 224 13.24 12.04 -7.39
CA LEU A 224 12.86 12.31 -8.77
C LEU A 224 13.47 11.37 -9.84
N ASN A 225 14.70 10.89 -9.70
CA ASN A 225 15.27 9.86 -10.55
C ASN A 225 14.71 8.45 -10.24
N ASP A 226 14.02 8.17 -9.12
CA ASP A 226 13.04 7.06 -8.93
C ASP A 226 11.76 7.25 -9.74
N PHE A 227 11.53 8.40 -10.37
CA PHE A 227 10.25 8.68 -11.00
C PHE A 227 10.39 9.07 -12.48
N GLU A 228 9.52 8.49 -13.30
CA GLU A 228 9.20 9.07 -14.59
C GLU A 228 8.14 10.14 -14.34
N VAL A 229 8.57 11.39 -14.24
CA VAL A 229 7.65 12.52 -14.03
C VAL A 229 6.93 12.81 -15.35
N GLY A 230 5.67 12.41 -15.41
CA GLY A 230 4.76 12.67 -16.52
C GLY A 230 4.05 14.01 -16.40
N ARG A 231 2.82 14.07 -16.93
CA ARG A 231 2.03 15.30 -17.04
C ARG A 231 1.71 15.92 -15.66
N PRO A 232 1.61 17.26 -15.55
CA PRO A 232 1.04 17.89 -14.37
C PRO A 232 -0.42 17.44 -14.18
N LEU A 233 -0.79 17.15 -12.94
CA LEU A 233 -2.16 16.84 -12.53
C LEU A 233 -2.88 18.07 -11.97
N GLY A 234 -2.15 18.92 -11.25
CA GLY A 234 -2.71 20.10 -10.61
C GLY A 234 -1.67 21.01 -9.93
N ARG A 235 -2.17 22.07 -9.29
CA ARG A 235 -1.36 23.05 -8.54
C ARG A 235 -1.98 23.25 -7.17
N GLY A 236 -1.28 22.83 -6.12
CA GLY A 236 -1.69 23.04 -4.73
C GLY A 236 -1.14 24.36 -4.15
N GLY A 237 -1.55 24.69 -2.92
CA GLY A 237 -1.19 25.96 -2.26
C GLY A 237 0.33 26.20 -2.08
N PHE A 238 1.13 25.14 -2.04
CA PHE A 238 2.59 25.19 -1.80
C PHE A 238 3.44 24.64 -2.97
N GLY A 239 2.81 24.20 -4.07
CA GLY A 239 3.51 23.37 -5.04
C GLY A 239 2.72 22.97 -6.29
N ARG A 240 3.26 22.00 -7.02
CA ARG A 240 2.62 21.36 -8.18
C ARG A 240 2.55 19.86 -7.96
N VAL A 241 1.48 19.23 -8.42
CA VAL A 241 1.32 17.78 -8.41
C VAL A 241 1.52 17.27 -9.83
N TYR A 242 2.39 16.28 -9.98
CA TYR A 242 2.63 15.60 -11.26
C TYR A 242 2.16 14.16 -11.16
N LEU A 243 1.66 13.62 -12.26
CA LEU A 243 1.62 12.18 -12.43
C LEU A 243 3.08 11.75 -12.51
N ALA A 244 3.46 10.82 -11.65
CA ALA A 244 4.73 10.15 -11.74
C ALA A 244 4.46 8.65 -11.81
N ARG A 245 5.28 7.94 -12.55
CA ARG A 245 5.42 6.50 -12.41
C ARG A 245 6.63 6.31 -11.52
N THR A 246 6.57 5.52 -10.43
CA THR A 246 7.84 4.99 -9.91
C THR A 246 8.46 4.30 -11.09
N LYS A 247 9.71 4.60 -11.37
CA LYS A 247 10.47 3.72 -12.21
C LYS A 247 10.50 2.39 -11.48
N TYR A 248 11.07 2.23 -10.28
CA TYR A 248 10.99 0.92 -9.58
C TYR A 248 9.54 0.40 -9.38
N GLY A 249 9.12 -0.53 -10.26
CA GLY A 249 7.85 -1.25 -10.21
C GLY A 249 6.68 -0.57 -10.93
N HIS A 250 6.96 0.38 -11.81
CA HIS A 250 6.01 1.12 -12.65
C HIS A 250 4.68 1.56 -11.99
N PHE A 251 4.76 1.83 -10.68
CA PHE A 251 3.61 2.13 -9.87
C PHE A 251 3.24 3.61 -10.04
N HIS A 252 2.01 3.87 -10.46
CA HIS A 252 1.56 5.23 -10.72
C HIS A 252 1.26 5.95 -9.39
N VAL A 253 1.94 7.06 -9.17
CA VAL A 253 1.85 7.91 -7.97
C VAL A 253 1.56 9.36 -8.35
N ALA A 254 0.99 10.10 -7.40
CA ALA A 254 0.94 11.56 -7.47
C ALA A 254 2.15 12.14 -6.72
N LEU A 255 3.04 12.84 -7.42
CA LEU A 255 4.22 13.47 -6.83
C LEU A 255 3.91 14.95 -6.53
N LYS A 256 3.60 15.27 -5.26
CA LYS A 256 3.34 16.65 -4.78
C LYS A 256 4.69 17.32 -4.49
N VAL A 257 5.13 18.19 -5.41
CA VAL A 257 6.43 18.89 -5.38
C VAL A 257 6.27 20.27 -4.74
N ILE A 258 6.88 20.45 -3.57
CA ILE A 258 6.73 21.63 -2.71
C ILE A 258 8.06 22.40 -2.65
N SER A 259 8.03 23.73 -2.71
CA SER A 259 9.23 24.56 -2.62
C SER A 259 9.56 24.97 -1.18
N LYS A 260 10.77 24.64 -0.70
CA LYS A 260 11.25 25.05 0.63
C LYS A 260 11.25 26.58 0.80
N LYS A 261 11.61 27.33 -0.25
CA LYS A 261 11.52 28.81 -0.25
C LYS A 261 10.08 29.31 -0.09
N SER A 262 9.10 28.64 -0.71
CA SER A 262 7.68 29.02 -0.56
C SER A 262 7.12 28.68 0.82
N LEU A 263 7.64 27.66 1.51
CA LEU A 263 7.21 27.32 2.87
C LEU A 263 7.68 28.40 3.86
N VAL A 264 8.96 28.79 3.78
CA VAL A 264 9.55 29.86 4.61
C VAL A 264 8.85 31.19 4.36
N ALA A 265 8.67 31.60 3.09
CA ALA A 265 8.04 32.88 2.75
C ALA A 265 6.54 32.98 3.11
N LYS A 266 5.89 31.87 3.44
CA LYS A 266 4.49 31.79 3.89
C LYS A 266 4.35 31.36 5.36
N GLU A 267 5.46 31.23 6.09
CA GLU A 267 5.52 30.71 7.48
C GLU A 267 4.77 29.37 7.66
N SER A 268 4.72 28.55 6.61
CA SER A 268 3.80 27.42 6.46
C SER A 268 4.46 26.05 6.61
N ALA A 269 5.73 25.99 7.03
CA ALA A 269 6.45 24.74 7.24
C ALA A 269 5.73 23.80 8.22
N TYR A 270 5.20 24.35 9.32
CA TYR A 270 4.47 23.59 10.34
C TYR A 270 3.17 22.94 9.82
N LEU A 271 2.56 23.49 8.76
CA LEU A 271 1.37 22.89 8.12
C LEU A 271 1.76 21.64 7.33
N LEU A 272 2.90 21.69 6.62
CA LEU A 272 3.42 20.53 5.89
C LEU A 272 3.94 19.44 6.82
N GLU A 273 4.67 19.82 7.88
CA GLU A 273 5.15 18.87 8.90
C GLU A 273 3.96 18.11 9.51
N ARG A 274 2.87 18.82 9.82
CA ARG A 274 1.62 18.22 10.30
C ARG A 274 0.88 17.41 9.24
N GLU A 275 0.84 17.86 7.97
CA GLU A 275 0.26 17.08 6.86
C GLU A 275 0.94 15.70 6.78
N ILE A 276 2.27 15.67 6.85
CA ILE A 276 3.08 14.45 6.88
C ILE A 276 2.80 13.64 8.15
N GLU A 277 2.85 14.26 9.34
CA GLU A 277 2.60 13.59 10.63
C GLU A 277 1.24 12.90 10.65
N ILE A 278 0.17 13.61 10.29
CA ILE A 278 -1.20 13.07 10.29
C ILE A 278 -1.32 12.00 9.21
N GLN A 279 -1.00 12.31 7.96
CA GLN A 279 -1.29 11.43 6.83
C GLN A 279 -0.41 10.17 6.80
N THR A 280 0.79 10.19 7.40
CA THR A 280 1.60 8.97 7.58
C THR A 280 0.97 7.96 8.54
N HIS A 281 0.11 8.37 9.48
CA HIS A 281 -0.57 7.49 10.45
C HIS A 281 -2.01 7.09 10.08
N LEU A 282 -2.58 7.67 9.01
CA LEU A 282 -3.92 7.32 8.52
C LEU A 282 -3.85 6.18 7.49
N ARG A 283 -4.67 5.14 7.66
CA ARG A 283 -4.79 3.99 6.75
C ARG A 283 -6.27 3.68 6.57
N HIS A 284 -6.85 4.10 5.46
CA HIS A 284 -8.26 3.88 5.15
C HIS A 284 -8.48 3.84 3.64
N ARG A 285 -9.39 2.97 3.15
CA ARG A 285 -9.63 2.79 1.70
C ARG A 285 -10.07 4.08 1.00
N ASN A 286 -10.76 4.97 1.71
CA ASN A 286 -11.27 6.26 1.21
C ASN A 286 -10.44 7.49 1.66
N ILE A 287 -9.21 7.29 2.12
CA ILE A 287 -8.22 8.37 2.35
C ILE A 287 -7.11 8.20 1.31
N LEU A 288 -6.64 9.30 0.72
CA LEU A 288 -5.53 9.28 -0.21
C LEU A 288 -4.25 8.90 0.53
N GLN A 289 -3.65 7.76 0.17
CA GLN A 289 -2.48 7.26 0.89
C GLN A 289 -1.25 8.15 0.65
N LEU A 290 -0.59 8.57 1.74
CA LEU A 290 0.80 9.05 1.69
C LEU A 290 1.72 7.84 1.85
N TYR A 291 2.36 7.39 0.77
CA TYR A 291 3.27 6.25 0.83
C TYR A 291 4.57 6.60 1.54
N THR A 292 5.14 7.74 1.17
CA THR A 292 6.43 8.22 1.69
C THR A 292 6.68 9.66 1.24
N TYR A 293 7.76 10.27 1.72
CA TYR A 293 8.23 11.58 1.30
C TYR A 293 9.75 11.60 1.20
N PHE A 294 10.26 12.50 0.37
CA PHE A 294 11.69 12.72 0.18
C PHE A 294 11.99 14.20 -0.08
N TRP A 295 13.25 14.60 -0.09
CA TRP A 295 13.62 16.01 -0.30
C TRP A 295 14.95 16.18 -1.06
N ASP A 296 15.11 17.37 -1.63
CA ASP A 296 16.39 17.89 -2.11
C ASP A 296 16.72 19.21 -1.40
N GLU A 297 17.81 19.88 -1.78
CA GLU A 297 18.21 21.18 -1.23
C GLU A 297 17.12 22.26 -1.28
N ARG A 298 16.24 22.20 -2.29
CA ARG A 298 15.30 23.28 -2.67
C ARG A 298 13.83 22.89 -2.49
N ARG A 299 13.52 21.59 -2.43
CA ARG A 299 12.17 21.04 -2.53
C ARG A 299 11.93 19.88 -1.56
N ILE A 300 10.66 19.67 -1.25
CA ILE A 300 10.11 18.49 -0.56
C ILE A 300 9.13 17.83 -1.54
N PHE A 301 9.06 16.50 -1.50
CA PHE A 301 8.27 15.68 -2.39
C PHE A 301 7.43 14.72 -1.54
N LEU A 302 6.11 14.77 -1.70
CA LEU A 302 5.23 13.73 -1.15
C LEU A 302 4.88 12.75 -2.26
N VAL A 303 5.04 11.46 -1.98
CA VAL A 303 4.70 10.35 -2.87
C VAL A 303 3.33 9.83 -2.43
N LEU A 304 2.30 10.22 -3.16
CA LEU A 304 0.90 9.99 -2.83
C LEU A 304 0.29 8.94 -3.77
N GLU A 305 -0.80 8.33 -3.33
CA GLU A 305 -1.70 7.54 -4.19
C GLU A 305 -2.14 8.33 -5.42
N TYR A 306 -2.09 7.69 -6.59
CA TYR A 306 -2.63 8.28 -7.80
C TYR A 306 -4.13 7.99 -7.92
N ALA A 307 -4.94 9.04 -7.88
CA ALA A 307 -6.37 8.99 -8.17
C ALA A 307 -6.61 9.35 -9.65
N PRO A 308 -6.77 8.38 -10.57
CA PRO A 308 -6.70 8.62 -12.01
C PRO A 308 -7.86 9.45 -12.57
N ARG A 309 -8.99 9.53 -11.87
CA ARG A 309 -10.14 10.35 -12.29
C ARG A 309 -10.07 11.79 -11.77
N GLY A 310 -9.03 12.13 -11.01
CA GLY A 310 -8.76 13.50 -10.55
C GLY A 310 -9.75 13.99 -9.50
N GLU A 311 -9.92 15.32 -9.43
CA GLU A 311 -10.78 16.00 -8.48
C GLU A 311 -12.27 15.72 -8.74
N LEU A 312 -13.02 15.43 -7.69
CA LEU A 312 -14.48 15.32 -7.71
C LEU A 312 -15.11 16.60 -8.24
N TYR A 313 -14.56 17.78 -7.92
CA TYR A 313 -14.97 19.07 -8.47
C TYR A 313 -15.01 19.08 -10.01
N LYS A 314 -13.94 18.58 -10.66
CA LYS A 314 -13.84 18.53 -12.13
C LYS A 314 -14.78 17.49 -12.73
N MET A 315 -14.95 16.36 -12.06
CA MET A 315 -15.92 15.34 -12.47
C MET A 315 -17.37 15.84 -12.35
N MET A 316 -17.67 16.62 -11.31
CA MET A 316 -18.96 17.26 -11.07
C MET A 316 -19.29 18.23 -12.20
N HIS A 317 -18.37 19.17 -12.51
CA HIS A 317 -18.53 20.16 -13.57
C HIS A 317 -18.58 19.57 -14.99
N SER A 318 -18.21 18.29 -15.19
CA SER A 318 -18.40 17.60 -16.47
C SER A 318 -19.74 16.86 -16.59
N GLN A 319 -20.53 16.79 -15.51
CA GLN A 319 -21.90 16.27 -15.57
C GLN A 319 -22.88 17.30 -16.15
N ILE A 320 -24.02 16.83 -16.64
CA ILE A 320 -25.17 17.70 -16.95
C ILE A 320 -25.57 18.50 -15.70
N ASP A 321 -25.80 19.80 -15.89
CA ASP A 321 -26.08 20.80 -14.85
C ASP A 321 -25.08 20.85 -13.67
N GLY A 322 -23.91 20.22 -13.78
CA GLY A 322 -22.96 20.08 -12.68
C GLY A 322 -23.40 19.12 -11.57
N ARG A 323 -24.27 18.14 -11.85
CA ARG A 323 -24.94 17.31 -10.83
C ARG A 323 -24.70 15.81 -10.97
N PHE A 324 -24.70 15.10 -9.86
CA PHE A 324 -24.73 13.64 -9.81
C PHE A 324 -26.12 13.10 -9.45
N GLY A 325 -26.48 11.94 -9.99
CA GLY A 325 -27.67 11.21 -9.58
C GLY A 325 -27.56 10.65 -8.16
N GLU A 326 -28.69 10.54 -7.47
CA GLU A 326 -28.80 10.16 -6.05
C GLU A 326 -27.95 8.95 -5.65
N VAL A 327 -27.92 7.89 -6.46
CA VAL A 327 -27.15 6.66 -6.17
C VAL A 327 -25.65 6.94 -6.06
N MET A 328 -25.11 7.80 -6.93
CA MET A 328 -23.69 8.18 -6.88
C MET A 328 -23.41 9.11 -5.69
N VAL A 329 -24.30 10.06 -5.42
CA VAL A 329 -24.20 10.94 -4.24
C VAL A 329 -24.22 10.10 -2.96
N GLY A 330 -25.14 9.15 -2.83
CA GLY A 330 -25.24 8.23 -1.69
C GLY A 330 -23.96 7.41 -1.50
N LYS A 331 -23.34 6.92 -2.58
CA LYS A 331 -22.03 6.25 -2.52
C LYS A 331 -20.94 7.18 -1.98
N PHE A 332 -20.77 8.37 -2.56
CA PHE A 332 -19.73 9.32 -2.12
C PHE A 332 -19.93 9.76 -0.67
N ILE A 333 -21.17 10.05 -0.26
CA ILE A 333 -21.51 10.46 1.10
C ILE A 333 -21.31 9.31 2.10
N PHE A 334 -21.55 8.04 1.71
CA PHE A 334 -21.17 6.90 2.54
C PHE A 334 -19.64 6.78 2.70
N GLU A 335 -18.90 6.80 1.58
CA GLU A 335 -17.43 6.62 1.57
C GLU A 335 -16.68 7.72 2.34
N ILE A 336 -17.15 8.97 2.29
CA ILE A 336 -16.55 10.08 3.03
C ILE A 336 -16.90 10.01 4.53
N CYS A 337 -18.12 9.61 4.89
CA CYS A 337 -18.53 9.41 6.29
C CYS A 337 -17.71 8.31 6.98
N ASP A 338 -17.47 7.19 6.29
CA ASP A 338 -16.65 6.08 6.82
C ASP A 338 -15.20 6.53 7.08
N ALA A 339 -14.60 7.24 6.11
CA ALA A 339 -13.26 7.82 6.24
C ALA A 339 -13.16 8.86 7.37
N LEU A 340 -14.12 9.78 7.49
CA LEU A 340 -14.13 10.78 8.55
C LEU A 340 -14.37 10.14 9.92
N SER A 341 -15.22 9.12 10.01
CA SER A 341 -15.40 8.33 11.22
C SER A 341 -14.10 7.64 11.66
N TYR A 342 -13.30 7.13 10.71
CA TYR A 342 -11.94 6.62 10.98
C TYR A 342 -11.00 7.73 11.49
N CYS A 343 -10.97 8.91 10.85
CA CYS A 343 -10.18 10.05 11.29
C CYS A 343 -10.56 10.51 12.70
N HIS A 344 -11.85 10.63 12.99
CA HIS A 344 -12.37 11.06 14.29
C HIS A 344 -11.99 10.06 15.41
N ARG A 345 -12.06 8.74 15.16
CA ARG A 345 -11.53 7.72 16.08
C ARG A 345 -10.02 7.83 16.32
N LYS A 346 -9.26 8.38 15.36
CA LYS A 346 -7.83 8.69 15.47
C LYS A 346 -7.56 10.10 16.01
N ASN A 347 -8.57 10.80 16.55
CA ASN A 347 -8.48 12.18 17.03
C ASN A 347 -8.00 13.19 15.95
N VAL A 348 -8.32 12.95 14.67
CA VAL A 348 -8.00 13.84 13.55
C VAL A 348 -9.27 14.49 13.02
N ILE A 349 -9.31 15.82 12.95
CA ILE A 349 -10.37 16.59 12.27
C ILE A 349 -9.80 17.10 10.95
N HIS A 350 -10.55 16.99 9.84
CA HIS A 350 -10.06 17.35 8.49
C HIS A 350 -10.10 18.85 8.21
N ARG A 351 -11.25 19.49 8.47
CA ARG A 351 -11.53 20.94 8.42
C ARG A 351 -11.59 21.62 7.05
N ASP A 352 -11.14 20.99 5.97
CA ASP A 352 -11.29 21.51 4.59
C ASP A 352 -11.85 20.41 3.66
N ILE A 353 -13.01 19.85 4.01
CA ILE A 353 -13.76 18.90 3.17
C ILE A 353 -14.55 19.69 2.12
N LYS A 354 -14.29 19.42 0.84
CA LYS A 354 -14.89 20.07 -0.35
C LYS A 354 -14.53 19.30 -1.64
N PRO A 355 -15.23 19.45 -2.77
CA PRO A 355 -15.00 18.64 -3.98
C PRO A 355 -13.59 18.76 -4.59
N GLU A 356 -12.85 19.84 -4.32
CA GLU A 356 -11.47 20.04 -4.79
C GLU A 356 -10.45 19.23 -3.98
N ASN A 357 -10.75 18.95 -2.70
CA ASN A 357 -9.93 18.12 -1.81
C ASN A 357 -10.37 16.64 -1.81
N LEU A 358 -11.33 16.30 -2.67
CA LEU A 358 -11.82 14.93 -2.85
C LEU A 358 -11.38 14.44 -4.22
N LEU A 359 -10.63 13.35 -4.26
CA LEU A 359 -10.19 12.73 -5.51
C LEU A 359 -10.97 11.44 -5.79
N LEU A 360 -10.96 11.01 -7.04
CA LEU A 360 -11.65 9.81 -7.50
C LEU A 360 -10.66 8.77 -8.03
N GLY A 361 -10.71 7.58 -7.44
CA GLY A 361 -9.95 6.42 -7.86
C GLY A 361 -10.48 5.77 -9.15
N ILE A 362 -9.90 4.64 -9.55
CA ILE A 362 -10.18 4.03 -10.86
C ILE A 362 -11.62 3.51 -10.99
N ASN A 363 -12.19 3.02 -9.90
CA ASN A 363 -13.53 2.44 -9.78
C ASN A 363 -14.55 3.44 -9.22
N MET A 364 -14.30 4.74 -9.37
CA MET A 364 -15.11 5.83 -8.80
C MET A 364 -15.23 5.75 -7.27
N GLU A 365 -14.23 5.21 -6.59
CA GLU A 365 -14.08 5.28 -5.13
C GLU A 365 -13.55 6.65 -4.71
N LEU A 366 -14.15 7.24 -3.69
CA LEU A 366 -13.77 8.56 -3.16
C LEU A 366 -12.50 8.47 -2.31
N LYS A 367 -11.61 9.46 -2.44
CA LYS A 367 -10.35 9.59 -1.70
C LYS A 367 -10.25 10.99 -1.09
N ILE A 368 -10.29 11.10 0.24
CA ILE A 368 -10.01 12.36 0.96
C ILE A 368 -8.53 12.72 0.80
N ALA A 369 -8.24 13.93 0.32
CA ALA A 369 -6.89 14.45 0.10
C ALA A 369 -6.68 15.81 0.80
N ASP A 370 -5.42 16.24 0.86
CA ASP A 370 -4.93 17.50 1.47
C ASP A 370 -5.26 17.70 2.97
N PHE A 371 -4.49 17.00 3.80
CA PHE A 371 -4.55 17.12 5.27
C PHE A 371 -3.84 18.39 5.81
N GLY A 372 -3.48 19.35 4.95
CA GLY A 372 -2.73 20.56 5.34
C GLY A 372 -3.44 21.45 6.37
N TRP A 373 -4.76 21.36 6.49
CA TRP A 373 -5.55 22.05 7.53
C TRP A 373 -5.95 21.16 8.72
N SER A 374 -5.62 19.88 8.70
CA SER A 374 -6.03 18.94 9.75
C SER A 374 -5.38 19.21 11.10
N VAL A 375 -6.00 18.71 12.18
CA VAL A 375 -5.52 18.88 13.57
C VAL A 375 -5.72 17.60 14.38
N HIS A 376 -4.78 17.33 15.29
CA HIS A 376 -4.98 16.40 16.39
C HIS A 376 -5.72 17.06 17.56
N THR A 377 -6.87 16.50 17.93
CA THR A 377 -7.51 16.80 19.23
C THR A 377 -6.74 16.11 20.36
N PRO A 378 -6.49 16.78 21.49
CA PRO A 378 -7.26 17.91 22.02
C PRO A 378 -6.63 19.32 21.86
N SER A 379 -5.53 19.49 21.12
CA SER A 379 -4.69 20.71 21.14
C SER A 379 -5.39 22.06 20.81
N ASP A 380 -4.88 23.16 21.41
CA ASP A 380 -5.47 24.52 21.56
C ASP A 380 -5.74 25.34 20.27
N ARG A 381 -6.00 24.73 19.10
CA ARG A 381 -6.29 25.46 17.85
C ARG A 381 -7.74 25.34 17.37
N ARG A 382 -8.68 25.30 18.33
CA ARG A 382 -10.15 25.28 18.12
C ARG A 382 -10.76 26.63 17.70
N THR A 383 -9.93 27.65 17.46
CA THR A 383 -10.36 29.02 17.12
C THR A 383 -9.74 29.53 15.81
N THR A 384 -8.93 28.73 15.12
CA THR A 384 -8.30 29.13 13.85
C THR A 384 -9.31 29.09 12.70
N LEU A 385 -9.67 30.27 12.18
CA LEU A 385 -10.43 30.42 10.94
C LEU A 385 -9.65 29.79 9.77
N CYS A 386 -10.18 28.69 9.20
CA CYS A 386 -9.60 27.97 8.07
C CYS A 386 -10.69 27.17 7.34
N GLY A 387 -10.42 26.78 6.10
CA GLY A 387 -11.39 26.17 5.17
C GLY A 387 -11.86 27.15 4.09
N THR A 388 -12.82 26.70 3.28
CA THR A 388 -13.40 27.47 2.16
C THR A 388 -14.75 28.04 2.57
N LEU A 389 -15.03 29.33 2.27
CA LEU A 389 -16.16 30.07 2.86
C LEU A 389 -17.51 29.34 2.75
N ASP A 390 -17.83 28.83 1.55
CA ASP A 390 -19.08 28.14 1.24
C ASP A 390 -19.28 26.82 2.01
N TYR A 391 -18.21 26.31 2.62
CA TYR A 391 -18.12 25.08 3.39
C TYR A 391 -17.96 25.31 4.90
N LEU A 392 -17.80 26.55 5.37
CA LEU A 392 -17.61 26.83 6.79
C LEU A 392 -18.89 26.62 7.59
N ALA A 393 -18.75 26.00 8.77
CA ALA A 393 -19.83 25.84 9.73
C ALA A 393 -20.12 27.15 10.48
N PRO A 394 -21.33 27.36 11.02
CA PRO A 394 -21.69 28.57 11.74
C PRO A 394 -20.76 28.87 12.93
N GLU A 395 -20.30 27.84 13.65
CA GLU A 395 -19.34 28.01 14.74
C GLU A 395 -17.99 28.58 14.28
N ILE A 396 -17.51 28.17 13.09
CA ILE A 396 -16.26 28.68 12.49
C ILE A 396 -16.42 30.15 12.09
N VAL A 397 -17.52 30.46 11.40
CA VAL A 397 -17.85 31.82 10.93
C VAL A 397 -17.96 32.80 12.10
N LEU A 398 -18.56 32.36 13.20
CA LEU A 398 -18.76 33.17 14.41
C LEU A 398 -17.53 33.18 15.35
N GLY A 399 -16.41 32.53 14.98
CA GLY A 399 -15.19 32.47 15.78
C GLY A 399 -15.35 31.74 17.11
N ARG A 400 -16.32 30.81 17.20
CA ARG A 400 -16.56 29.95 18.38
C ARG A 400 -15.64 28.73 18.36
N ASP A 401 -15.53 28.04 19.49
CA ASP A 401 -14.83 26.76 19.55
C ASP A 401 -15.51 25.70 18.66
N HIS A 402 -14.72 25.06 17.80
CA HIS A 402 -15.20 23.99 16.91
C HIS A 402 -14.77 22.58 17.37
N SER A 403 -15.53 21.58 16.89
CA SER A 403 -15.29 20.15 17.17
C SER A 403 -15.23 19.33 15.88
N MET A 404 -15.26 18.00 15.98
CA MET A 404 -15.45 17.08 14.84
C MET A 404 -16.76 17.35 14.05
N SER A 405 -17.72 18.08 14.64
CA SER A 405 -18.95 18.56 14.02
C SER A 405 -18.77 19.25 12.67
N ILE A 406 -17.69 20.00 12.48
CA ILE A 406 -17.49 20.80 11.27
C ILE A 406 -17.25 19.94 10.03
N ASP A 407 -16.68 18.75 10.19
CA ASP A 407 -16.56 17.78 9.10
C ASP A 407 -17.95 17.22 8.72
N ALA A 408 -18.86 17.07 9.70
CA ALA A 408 -20.24 16.63 9.46
C ALA A 408 -21.09 17.72 8.78
N TRP A 409 -20.92 18.99 9.18
CA TRP A 409 -21.49 20.13 8.44
C TRP A 409 -21.02 20.14 6.98
N ALA A 410 -19.71 19.98 6.74
CA ALA A 410 -19.14 19.94 5.40
C ALA A 410 -19.66 18.77 4.55
N ILE A 411 -19.98 17.61 5.15
CA ILE A 411 -20.71 16.52 4.47
C ILE A 411 -22.11 16.98 4.05
N GLY A 412 -22.82 17.78 4.86
CA GLY A 412 -24.12 18.35 4.52
C GLY A 412 -24.04 19.31 3.32
N VAL A 413 -23.04 20.19 3.31
CA VAL A 413 -22.75 21.11 2.19
C VAL A 413 -22.42 20.31 0.92
N LEU A 414 -21.55 19.30 1.03
CA LEU A 414 -21.17 18.42 -0.08
C LEU A 414 -22.35 17.61 -0.64
N CYS A 415 -23.21 17.06 0.22
CA CYS A 415 -24.40 16.31 -0.21
C CYS A 415 -25.35 17.20 -1.02
N TYR A 416 -25.51 18.46 -0.60
CA TYR A 416 -26.27 19.45 -1.35
C TYR A 416 -25.60 19.80 -2.69
N GLU A 417 -24.32 20.17 -2.68
CA GLU A 417 -23.62 20.62 -3.89
C GLU A 417 -23.60 19.52 -4.97
N LEU A 418 -23.31 18.26 -4.59
CA LEU A 418 -23.31 17.14 -5.54
C LEU A 418 -24.69 16.87 -6.19
N MET A 419 -25.80 17.27 -5.55
CA MET A 419 -27.15 17.15 -6.10
C MET A 419 -27.65 18.40 -6.85
N VAL A 420 -27.17 19.60 -6.48
CA VAL A 420 -27.71 20.88 -6.96
C VAL A 420 -26.76 21.60 -7.94
N GLY A 421 -25.47 21.26 -7.90
CA GLY A 421 -24.40 21.80 -8.75
C GLY A 421 -23.73 23.07 -8.20
N VAL A 422 -24.20 23.59 -7.07
CA VAL A 422 -23.63 24.75 -6.36
C VAL A 422 -23.80 24.57 -4.84
N PRO A 423 -22.95 25.17 -3.99
CA PRO A 423 -23.10 25.10 -2.53
C PRO A 423 -24.41 25.78 -2.05
N PRO A 424 -25.00 25.32 -0.92
CA PRO A 424 -26.31 25.78 -0.44
C PRO A 424 -26.37 27.25 -0.04
N PHE A 425 -25.26 27.84 0.41
CA PHE A 425 -25.19 29.19 0.95
C PHE A 425 -24.53 30.21 0.00
N SER A 426 -23.97 29.75 -1.13
CA SER A 426 -23.08 30.55 -1.98
C SER A 426 -23.80 31.75 -2.63
N CYS A 427 -23.14 32.90 -2.61
CA CYS A 427 -23.61 34.19 -3.13
C CYS A 427 -22.41 34.98 -3.69
N ASP A 428 -22.68 35.92 -4.61
CA ASP A 428 -21.65 36.76 -5.22
C ASP A 428 -20.94 37.69 -4.21
N ASP A 429 -21.63 38.13 -3.14
CA ASP A 429 -21.01 38.81 -1.99
C ASP A 429 -20.66 37.79 -0.90
N PRO A 430 -19.36 37.60 -0.56
CA PRO A 430 -18.94 36.77 0.57
C PRO A 430 -19.67 37.09 1.88
N LYS A 431 -20.03 38.36 2.14
CA LYS A 431 -20.77 38.76 3.34
C LYS A 431 -22.22 38.29 3.34
N GLU A 432 -22.80 38.03 2.17
CA GLU A 432 -24.13 37.41 2.05
C GLU A 432 -24.04 35.91 2.29
N THR A 433 -23.03 35.23 1.73
CA THR A 433 -22.70 33.83 2.06
C THR A 433 -22.54 33.63 3.58
N THR A 434 -21.76 34.50 4.24
CA THR A 434 -21.62 34.53 5.71
C THR A 434 -22.98 34.62 6.43
N LYS A 435 -23.82 35.59 6.06
CA LYS A 435 -25.16 35.76 6.67
C LYS A 435 -26.10 34.59 6.40
N ASN A 436 -25.96 33.92 5.26
CA ASN A 436 -26.76 32.75 4.92
C ASN A 436 -26.34 31.54 5.75
N ILE A 437 -25.04 31.34 5.99
CA ILE A 437 -24.53 30.34 6.95
C ILE A 437 -25.03 30.63 8.37
N GLU A 438 -24.85 31.86 8.87
CA GLU A 438 -25.30 32.29 10.21
C GLU A 438 -26.81 32.06 10.45
N LYS A 439 -27.63 32.18 9.40
CA LYS A 439 -29.09 32.05 9.48
C LYS A 439 -29.62 30.69 9.03
N ILE A 440 -28.76 29.76 8.61
CA ILE A 440 -29.15 28.48 7.98
C ILE A 440 -30.09 28.72 6.78
N ASN A 441 -29.84 29.79 6.02
CA ASN A 441 -30.70 30.24 4.92
C ASN A 441 -30.26 29.63 3.58
N TYR A 442 -30.87 28.51 3.21
CA TYR A 442 -30.72 27.88 1.90
C TYR A 442 -32.08 27.34 1.43
N LYS A 443 -32.20 27.05 0.13
CA LYS A 443 -33.40 26.44 -0.48
C LYS A 443 -33.11 24.99 -0.81
N LEU A 444 -34.13 24.12 -0.81
CA LEU A 444 -34.01 22.73 -1.25
C LEU A 444 -34.84 22.52 -2.53
N PRO A 445 -34.22 22.54 -3.72
CA PRO A 445 -34.91 22.36 -5.00
C PRO A 445 -35.44 20.93 -5.19
N ASP A 446 -36.34 20.74 -6.16
CA ASP A 446 -37.04 19.47 -6.37
C ASP A 446 -36.17 18.31 -6.87
N VAL A 447 -34.97 18.60 -7.36
CA VAL A 447 -33.94 17.59 -7.65
C VAL A 447 -33.43 16.87 -6.39
N VAL A 448 -33.51 17.50 -5.20
CA VAL A 448 -33.07 16.89 -3.95
C VAL A 448 -34.14 15.94 -3.44
N THR A 449 -33.79 14.66 -3.34
CA THR A 449 -34.70 13.57 -2.95
C THR A 449 -35.05 13.61 -1.46
N ASN A 450 -36.12 12.91 -1.05
CA ASN A 450 -36.57 12.92 0.35
C ASN A 450 -35.50 12.40 1.34
N GLY A 451 -34.71 11.39 0.93
CA GLY A 451 -33.60 10.87 1.73
C GLY A 451 -32.51 11.92 1.93
N ALA A 452 -32.04 12.52 0.83
CA ALA A 452 -31.04 13.59 0.88
C ALA A 452 -31.54 14.84 1.61
N ARG A 453 -32.79 15.27 1.41
CA ARG A 453 -33.41 16.38 2.16
C ARG A 453 -33.40 16.12 3.67
N SER A 454 -33.69 14.88 4.10
CA SER A 454 -33.62 14.51 5.53
C SER A 454 -32.19 14.54 6.07
N LEU A 455 -31.21 14.06 5.29
CA LEU A 455 -29.81 14.08 5.68
C LEU A 455 -29.25 15.51 5.77
N ILE A 456 -29.42 16.31 4.71
CA ILE A 456 -28.94 17.70 4.63
C ILE A 456 -29.52 18.54 5.77
N LYS A 457 -30.82 18.41 6.07
CA LYS A 457 -31.46 19.13 7.19
C LYS A 457 -30.96 18.74 8.58
N ARG A 458 -30.39 17.54 8.75
CA ARG A 458 -29.81 17.07 10.03
C ARG A 458 -28.33 17.43 10.16
N LEU A 459 -27.63 17.66 9.06
CA LEU A 459 -26.23 18.07 9.05
C LEU A 459 -26.06 19.61 9.04
N LEU A 460 -26.94 20.32 8.34
CA LEU A 460 -26.94 21.78 8.26
C LEU A 460 -27.83 22.40 9.35
N VAL A 461 -27.36 22.30 10.60
CA VAL A 461 -27.99 22.86 11.82
C VAL A 461 -27.08 23.92 12.46
N PHE A 462 -27.67 24.87 13.20
CA PHE A 462 -26.89 25.96 13.83
C PHE A 462 -26.12 25.52 15.09
N GLU A 463 -26.72 24.67 15.92
CA GLU A 463 -26.05 24.08 17.09
C GLU A 463 -25.74 22.60 16.79
N PRO A 464 -24.45 22.19 16.69
CA PRO A 464 -24.09 20.84 16.22
C PRO A 464 -24.38 19.69 17.20
N THR A 465 -25.00 19.98 18.34
CA THR A 465 -25.42 19.00 19.36
C THR A 465 -26.88 18.55 19.21
N GLN A 466 -27.59 19.08 18.20
CA GLN A 466 -28.98 18.77 17.85
C GLN A 466 -29.07 17.66 16.79
#